data_AF-A0A7W2NSD2-F1
#
_entry.id   AF-A0A7W2NSD2-F1
#
_cell.length_a   1.000
_cell.length_b   1.000
_cell.length_c   1.000
_cell.angle_alpha   90.00
_cell.angle_beta   90.00
_cell.angle_gamma   90.00
#
_symmetry.space_group_name_H-M   'P 1'
#
loop_
_entity.id
_entity.type
_entity.pdbx_description
1 polymer ?
#
loop_
_entity_poly.entity_id
_entity_poly.type
_entity_poly.pdbx_seq_one_letter_code
_entity_poly.pdbx_strand_id
1 'polypeptide(L)'
;MVSNLKLIYPFLFISVLFAVSSAQASFQPLLDSDLKNQSLYASGYMTMGARTTVGGNVQSATAITLAADAIVGGNVEAGTAVTLGAAAGVDGYIQAGTTATLGAASGVNGYIQAGTTATLGADVNVDGDLIAGTTVTIDSTVDIGGSVLAGTTVTVGANSIFRENIDAGTTATIGAGVQIEGVLTTNSLQVLPPSPVVTNQESLITSVQETLKALGTGTELVSTTFGTDNETLEAGIYSSINYLTIAIGKTLTLDGKGMDGSWVFNIANYLSFAADSKVVLKDVTDNSSIIWNVLGDKLGATGYTQLGAGAEARGYILAKGFVQTGANALITGIGNDCGGAYSATNFIEFGADSVIGREGCTNGEVTATTRVPEPTTFWLLSLGIIGLVTKARQKKA
;
A
#
# COMPACT_ATOMS: atom_id res chain seq x y z
N MET A 1 55.80 -12.24 -69.67
CA MET A 1 56.59 -12.14 -68.43
C MET A 1 55.72 -11.47 -67.39
N VAL A 2 55.51 -12.06 -66.20
CA VAL A 2 54.72 -11.52 -65.05
C VAL A 2 53.26 -11.12 -65.40
N SER A 3 52.28 -12.00 -65.18
CA SER A 3 51.42 -12.06 -63.97
C SER A 3 50.56 -10.81 -63.78
N ASN A 4 49.26 -10.82 -64.11
CA ASN A 4 48.18 -11.38 -63.28
C ASN A 4 48.30 -10.98 -61.79
N LEU A 5 47.39 -10.09 -61.35
CA LEU A 5 47.05 -9.88 -59.95
C LEU A 5 45.56 -10.20 -59.77
N LYS A 6 45.24 -11.41 -59.33
CA LYS A 6 43.86 -11.79 -58.97
C LYS A 6 43.52 -11.20 -57.62
N LEU A 7 42.42 -10.46 -57.52
CA LEU A 7 41.83 -10.10 -56.23
C LEU A 7 41.03 -11.31 -55.72
N ILE A 8 41.56 -12.01 -54.73
CA ILE A 8 40.91 -13.17 -54.07
C ILE A 8 40.76 -12.85 -52.59
N TYR A 9 39.54 -12.98 -52.07
CA TYR A 9 39.24 -12.90 -50.65
C TYR A 9 39.84 -14.09 -49.89
N PRO A 10 40.60 -13.88 -48.80
CA PRO A 10 40.69 -14.86 -47.74
C PRO A 10 39.42 -14.79 -46.88
N PHE A 11 38.61 -15.84 -46.88
CA PHE A 11 37.62 -16.05 -45.83
C PHE A 11 38.36 -16.18 -44.49
N LEU A 12 38.02 -15.35 -43.50
CA LEU A 12 38.40 -15.59 -42.11
C LEU A 12 37.12 -15.91 -41.30
N PHE A 13 36.88 -17.20 -41.12
CA PHE A 13 35.66 -17.73 -40.49
C PHE A 13 35.77 -17.62 -38.97
N ILE A 14 35.62 -16.41 -38.42
CA ILE A 14 35.63 -16.18 -36.97
C ILE A 14 34.30 -16.65 -36.35
N SER A 15 34.21 -17.96 -36.10
CA SER A 15 33.20 -18.53 -35.22
C SER A 15 33.58 -18.30 -33.76
N VAL A 16 33.32 -17.09 -33.25
CA VAL A 16 33.31 -16.82 -31.82
C VAL A 16 31.89 -17.01 -31.31
N LEU A 17 31.76 -17.82 -30.25
CA LEU A 17 30.47 -18.14 -29.62
C LEU A 17 29.78 -16.87 -29.13
N PHE A 18 28.46 -16.78 -29.34
CA PHE A 18 27.57 -15.97 -28.50
C PHE A 18 27.41 -16.62 -27.12
N ALA A 19 28.52 -16.80 -26.41
CA ALA A 19 28.51 -17.01 -24.97
C ALA A 19 28.28 -15.63 -24.32
N VAL A 20 27.05 -15.14 -24.41
CA VAL A 20 26.60 -13.99 -23.62
C VAL A 20 26.60 -14.44 -22.17
N SER A 21 27.72 -14.20 -21.48
CA SER A 21 27.84 -14.48 -20.05
C SER A 21 26.70 -13.77 -19.34
N SER A 22 25.84 -14.54 -18.67
CA SER A 22 24.76 -14.03 -17.83
C SER A 22 25.36 -13.42 -16.56
N ALA A 23 26.01 -12.28 -16.74
CA ALA A 23 26.55 -11.46 -15.67
C ALA A 23 25.36 -10.88 -14.90
N GLN A 24 24.89 -11.63 -13.90
CA GLN A 24 23.92 -11.15 -12.92
C GLN A 24 24.50 -9.91 -12.25
N ALA A 25 24.02 -8.74 -12.66
CA ALA A 25 24.22 -7.53 -11.90
C ALA A 25 23.50 -7.73 -10.56
N SER A 26 24.26 -7.73 -9.46
CA SER A 26 23.71 -7.57 -8.11
C SER A 26 23.07 -6.18 -8.05
N PHE A 27 21.77 -6.12 -8.35
CA PHE A 27 21.14 -4.90 -8.82
C PHE A 27 20.90 -3.93 -7.65
N GLN A 28 21.47 -2.72 -7.73
CA GLN A 28 21.23 -1.65 -6.73
C GLN A 28 19.75 -1.28 -6.68
N PRO A 29 19.19 -0.80 -5.55
CA PRO A 29 17.76 -0.48 -5.44
C PRO A 29 17.25 0.31 -6.65
N LEU A 30 16.37 -0.33 -7.43
CA LEU A 30 15.83 0.21 -8.69
C LEU A 30 14.64 1.17 -8.45
N LEU A 31 14.28 1.32 -7.17
CA LEU A 31 13.44 2.38 -6.61
C LEU A 31 14.32 3.16 -5.62
N ASP A 32 14.19 4.48 -5.61
CA ASP A 32 14.80 5.33 -4.59
C ASP A 32 14.19 5.06 -3.20
N SER A 33 14.85 5.49 -2.12
CA SER A 33 14.39 5.23 -0.74
C SER A 33 12.96 5.69 -0.51
N ASP A 34 12.59 6.83 -1.08
CA ASP A 34 11.26 7.44 -0.91
C ASP A 34 10.17 6.56 -1.52
N LEU A 35 10.39 6.01 -2.72
CA LEU A 35 9.46 5.08 -3.36
C LEU A 35 9.50 3.69 -2.73
N LYS A 36 10.66 3.21 -2.28
CA LYS A 36 10.78 1.91 -1.62
C LYS A 36 9.98 1.87 -0.31
N ASN A 37 9.97 2.98 0.43
CA ASN A 37 9.19 3.11 1.67
C ASN A 37 7.68 3.20 1.40
N GLN A 38 7.24 3.50 0.19
CA GLN A 38 5.83 3.57 -0.22
C GLN A 38 5.36 2.23 -0.79
N SER A 39 4.30 1.66 -0.21
CA SER A 39 3.58 0.51 -0.80
C SER A 39 2.57 0.94 -1.87
N LEU A 40 2.03 2.16 -1.72
CA LEU A 40 1.03 2.74 -2.61
C LEU A 40 1.26 4.24 -2.85
N TYR A 41 1.19 4.65 -4.12
CA TYR A 41 1.15 6.06 -4.51
C TYR A 41 0.12 6.34 -5.62
N ALA A 42 -0.63 7.44 -5.50
CA ALA A 42 -1.41 7.99 -6.60
C ALA A 42 -1.27 9.52 -6.72
N SER A 43 -1.03 10.02 -7.93
CA SER A 43 -1.10 11.46 -8.27
C SER A 43 -2.56 11.97 -8.30
N GLY A 44 -3.49 11.08 -8.61
CA GLY A 44 -4.94 11.23 -8.41
C GLY A 44 -5.35 10.85 -6.98
N TYR A 45 -6.36 9.98 -6.85
CA TYR A 45 -6.95 9.54 -5.59
C TYR A 45 -6.75 8.03 -5.36
N MET A 46 -7.05 7.52 -4.14
CA MET A 46 -6.98 6.09 -3.83
C MET A 46 -8.24 5.52 -3.14
N THR A 47 -8.72 4.42 -3.71
CA THR A 47 -9.82 3.52 -3.27
C THR A 47 -9.49 2.07 -3.75
N MET A 48 -10.26 0.99 -3.59
CA MET A 48 -11.52 0.71 -2.87
C MET A 48 -11.25 -0.55 -2.00
N GLY A 49 -12.05 -0.82 -0.96
CA GLY A 49 -11.74 -1.90 -0.01
C GLY A 49 -12.83 -2.96 0.21
N ALA A 50 -12.39 -4.20 0.30
CA ALA A 50 -12.95 -5.25 1.13
C ALA A 50 -11.83 -6.30 1.36
N ARG A 51 -11.80 -7.05 2.45
CA ARG A 51 -11.70 -6.49 3.82
C ARG A 51 -10.20 -6.32 4.06
N THR A 52 -9.75 -5.07 4.18
CA THR A 52 -8.47 -4.61 3.61
C THR A 52 -7.31 -4.56 4.61
N THR A 53 -6.05 -4.74 4.19
CA THR A 53 -4.88 -4.37 5.01
C THR A 53 -3.68 -4.02 4.12
N VAL A 54 -2.85 -3.05 4.52
CA VAL A 54 -1.62 -2.67 3.78
C VAL A 54 -0.42 -2.51 4.74
N GLY A 55 0.71 -3.17 4.43
CA GLY A 55 1.92 -3.21 5.26
C GLY A 55 3.00 -2.20 4.87
N GLY A 56 2.68 -0.90 4.83
CA GLY A 56 3.65 0.17 4.56
C GLY A 56 2.96 1.50 4.20
N ASN A 57 3.75 2.53 3.85
CA ASN A 57 3.24 3.89 3.65
C ASN A 57 2.32 4.02 2.43
N VAL A 58 1.30 4.87 2.55
CA VAL A 58 0.24 5.07 1.55
C VAL A 58 0.04 6.58 1.30
N GLN A 59 0.38 7.05 0.10
CA GLN A 59 0.44 8.49 -0.22
C GLN A 59 -0.43 8.89 -1.43
N SER A 60 -1.20 9.97 -1.30
CA SER A 60 -2.01 10.55 -2.38
C SER A 60 -1.77 12.05 -2.49
N ALA A 61 -1.52 12.55 -3.71
CA ALA A 61 -1.47 13.99 -3.96
C ALA A 61 -2.87 14.65 -3.90
N THR A 62 -3.96 13.86 -3.85
CA THR A 62 -5.32 14.36 -3.58
C THR A 62 -5.93 13.71 -2.33
N ALA A 63 -6.85 12.75 -2.46
CA ALA A 63 -7.56 12.12 -1.34
C ALA A 63 -7.21 10.62 -1.19
N ILE A 64 -7.23 10.14 0.06
CA ILE A 64 -7.20 8.71 0.42
C ILE A 64 -8.49 8.41 1.17
N THR A 65 -9.22 7.36 0.77
CA THR A 65 -10.43 6.94 1.49
C THR A 65 -10.63 5.42 1.44
N LEU A 66 -10.25 4.67 2.50
CA LEU A 66 -10.28 3.20 2.45
C LEU A 66 -10.91 2.40 3.62
N ALA A 67 -11.89 1.59 3.22
CA ALA A 67 -12.66 0.55 3.92
C ALA A 67 -13.31 -0.33 2.82
N ALA A 68 -13.79 -1.56 3.03
CA ALA A 68 -14.08 -2.28 4.27
C ALA A 68 -12.87 -2.94 4.98
N ASP A 69 -13.17 -3.60 6.10
CA ASP A 69 -12.41 -3.80 7.34
C ASP A 69 -10.90 -3.57 7.25
N ALA A 70 -10.46 -2.32 7.48
CA ALA A 70 -9.18 -1.76 7.01
C ALA A 70 -8.18 -1.42 8.12
N ILE A 71 -6.94 -1.90 7.99
CA ILE A 71 -5.78 -1.52 8.82
C ILE A 71 -4.55 -1.18 7.95
N VAL A 72 -3.78 -0.14 8.28
CA VAL A 72 -2.51 0.20 7.57
C VAL A 72 -1.35 0.31 8.55
N GLY A 73 -0.31 -0.52 8.39
CA GLY A 73 0.90 -0.52 9.21
C GLY A 73 1.96 0.44 8.67
N GLY A 74 1.70 1.74 8.71
CA GLY A 74 2.56 2.79 8.16
C GLY A 74 1.82 4.13 8.08
N ASN A 75 2.45 5.16 7.52
CA ASN A 75 1.87 6.51 7.47
C ASN A 75 0.85 6.66 6.33
N VAL A 76 -0.15 7.51 6.55
CA VAL A 76 -1.22 7.82 5.59
C VAL A 76 -1.26 9.33 5.33
N GLU A 77 -0.92 9.71 4.09
CA GLU A 77 -0.71 11.10 3.68
C GLU A 77 -1.60 11.49 2.49
N ALA A 78 -2.47 12.49 2.66
CA ALA A 78 -3.31 13.00 1.58
C ALA A 78 -3.24 14.53 1.43
N GLY A 79 -2.97 15.00 0.21
CA GLY A 79 -2.91 16.43 -0.14
C GLY A 79 -4.21 17.21 0.10
N THR A 80 -5.35 16.52 0.18
CA THR A 80 -6.64 17.10 0.59
C THR A 80 -7.23 16.39 1.82
N ALA A 81 -7.72 15.16 1.67
CA ALA A 81 -8.47 14.47 2.72
C ALA A 81 -7.98 13.03 2.97
N VAL A 82 -7.79 12.69 4.25
CA VAL A 82 -7.69 11.30 4.73
C VAL A 82 -9.00 10.95 5.42
N THR A 83 -9.57 9.79 5.09
CA THR A 83 -10.92 9.40 5.51
C THR A 83 -11.03 7.88 5.51
N LEU A 84 -10.87 7.15 6.62
CA LEU A 84 -11.70 5.96 6.96
C LEU A 84 -11.21 5.09 8.13
N GLY A 85 -12.21 4.40 8.68
CA GLY A 85 -12.10 3.02 9.07
C GLY A 85 -13.23 2.19 8.50
N ALA A 86 -13.01 0.88 8.43
CA ALA A 86 -13.99 -0.10 8.88
C ALA A 86 -13.23 -0.99 9.86
N ALA A 87 -13.69 -1.15 11.10
CA ALA A 87 -12.88 -1.78 12.17
C ALA A 87 -11.41 -1.27 12.20
N ALA A 88 -11.24 0.05 12.12
CA ALA A 88 -10.04 0.75 11.62
C ALA A 88 -8.73 0.45 12.35
N GLY A 89 -7.61 0.66 11.66
CA GLY A 89 -6.31 0.88 12.29
C GLY A 89 -5.32 1.64 11.41
N VAL A 90 -4.49 2.51 12.00
CA VAL A 90 -3.25 3.00 11.39
C VAL A 90 -2.14 3.05 12.45
N ASP A 91 -1.12 2.17 12.36
CA ASP A 91 0.02 2.21 13.29
C ASP A 91 1.17 3.00 12.66
N GLY A 92 1.09 4.32 12.84
CA GLY A 92 1.80 5.38 12.12
C GLY A 92 1.08 6.72 12.35
N TYR A 93 1.37 7.76 11.56
CA TYR A 93 0.63 9.03 11.63
C TYR A 93 -0.34 9.25 10.46
N ILE A 94 -1.31 10.14 10.69
CA ILE A 94 -2.26 10.63 9.68
C ILE A 94 -2.01 12.11 9.41
N GLN A 95 -1.75 12.46 8.15
CA GLN A 95 -1.65 13.84 7.68
C GLN A 95 -2.64 14.12 6.54
N ALA A 96 -3.48 15.14 6.73
CA ALA A 96 -4.43 15.61 5.73
C ALA A 96 -4.34 17.13 5.51
N GLY A 97 -4.16 17.55 4.25
CA GLY A 97 -4.05 18.96 3.88
C GLY A 97 -5.25 19.84 4.25
N THR A 98 -6.46 19.25 4.36
CA THR A 98 -7.67 19.93 4.86
C THR A 98 -8.39 19.13 5.95
N THR A 99 -8.72 17.86 5.69
CA THR A 99 -9.67 17.11 6.53
C THR A 99 -9.14 15.72 6.89
N ALA A 100 -8.95 15.48 8.19
CA ALA A 100 -8.68 14.14 8.73
C ALA A 100 -9.95 13.59 9.37
N THR A 101 -10.21 12.31 9.11
CA THR A 101 -11.45 11.59 9.38
C THR A 101 -11.02 10.11 9.41
N LEU A 102 -11.28 9.30 10.44
CA LEU A 102 -12.56 8.71 10.82
C LEU A 102 -12.35 7.87 12.08
N GLY A 103 -13.46 7.40 12.64
CA GLY A 103 -13.46 6.11 13.32
C GLY A 103 -14.42 5.13 12.66
N ALA A 104 -14.08 3.85 12.74
CA ALA A 104 -15.06 2.76 12.71
C ALA A 104 -14.49 1.68 13.64
N ALA A 105 -14.85 1.67 14.92
CA ALA A 105 -14.19 0.89 15.97
C ALA A 105 -12.64 0.96 15.91
N SER A 106 -12.12 2.19 15.87
CA SER A 106 -10.83 2.53 15.26
C SER A 106 -9.61 2.51 16.18
N GLY A 107 -8.45 2.19 15.60
CA GLY A 107 -7.12 2.45 16.15
C GLY A 107 -6.29 3.47 15.37
N VAL A 108 -5.41 4.18 16.08
CA VAL A 108 -4.20 4.86 15.60
C VAL A 108 -3.04 4.46 16.56
N ASN A 109 -1.77 4.76 16.29
CA ASN A 109 -0.81 5.00 17.40
C ASN A 109 0.34 5.99 17.11
N GLY A 110 0.02 7.02 16.33
CA GLY A 110 0.77 8.26 16.23
C GLY A 110 -0.16 9.46 16.35
N TYR A 111 0.26 10.62 15.84
CA TYR A 111 -0.56 11.82 15.84
C TYR A 111 -1.51 11.89 14.63
N ILE A 112 -2.56 12.71 14.76
CA ILE A 112 -3.46 13.10 13.66
C ILE A 112 -3.31 14.61 13.44
N GLN A 113 -2.94 15.02 12.23
CA GLN A 113 -2.90 16.44 11.85
C GLN A 113 -3.80 16.73 10.64
N ALA A 114 -4.76 17.64 10.83
CA ALA A 114 -5.63 18.16 9.78
C ALA A 114 -5.45 19.66 9.56
N GLY A 115 -5.27 20.08 8.31
CA GLY A 115 -5.13 21.50 7.96
C GLY A 115 -6.37 22.37 8.20
N THR A 116 -7.54 21.79 8.50
CA THR A 116 -8.77 22.51 8.83
C THR A 116 -9.63 21.76 9.84
N THR A 117 -10.01 20.51 9.56
CA THR A 117 -10.99 19.77 10.37
C THR A 117 -10.48 18.37 10.71
N ALA A 118 -10.40 18.06 12.01
CA ALA A 118 -10.27 16.70 12.48
C ALA A 118 -11.60 16.24 13.11
N THR A 119 -12.07 15.09 12.67
CA THR A 119 -13.21 14.34 13.23
C THR A 119 -12.68 12.91 13.34
N LEU A 120 -13.00 12.09 14.34
CA LEU A 120 -14.32 11.51 14.54
C LEU A 120 -14.36 10.70 15.85
N GLY A 121 -15.55 10.23 16.19
CA GLY A 121 -15.70 9.00 16.94
C GLY A 121 -16.22 7.81 16.10
N ALA A 122 -15.57 6.64 16.22
CA ALA A 122 -16.28 5.37 16.44
C ALA A 122 -15.35 4.40 17.21
N ASP A 123 -15.71 4.07 18.46
CA ASP A 123 -14.92 3.37 19.49
C ASP A 123 -13.40 3.52 19.37
N VAL A 124 -12.92 4.77 19.31
CA VAL A 124 -11.56 5.15 18.88
C VAL A 124 -10.49 4.93 19.96
N ASN A 125 -9.27 4.61 19.53
CA ASN A 125 -8.05 5.13 20.16
C ASN A 125 -6.82 5.17 19.21
N VAL A 126 -6.28 6.34 18.86
CA VAL A 126 -5.21 7.01 19.65
C VAL A 126 -4.06 6.09 20.19
N ASP A 127 -2.77 6.47 20.10
CA ASP A 127 -2.22 7.64 20.82
C ASP A 127 -1.19 8.56 20.13
N GLY A 128 -1.28 9.83 20.51
CA GLY A 128 -0.57 11.00 19.99
C GLY A 128 -1.42 12.28 20.14
N ASP A 129 -0.92 13.42 19.65
CA ASP A 129 -1.71 14.66 19.59
C ASP A 129 -2.80 14.58 18.50
N LEU A 130 -3.95 15.23 18.77
CA LEU A 130 -5.04 15.42 17.82
C LEU A 130 -5.19 16.90 17.47
N ILE A 131 -4.76 17.28 16.27
CA ILE A 131 -4.61 18.69 15.88
C ILE A 131 -5.44 19.03 14.65
N ALA A 132 -6.28 20.06 14.75
CA ALA A 132 -7.01 20.63 13.62
C ALA A 132 -6.85 22.15 13.50
N GLY A 133 -6.55 22.63 12.29
CA GLY A 133 -6.41 24.06 11.98
C GLY A 133 -7.65 24.93 12.29
N THR A 134 -8.82 24.34 12.52
CA THR A 134 -10.06 25.05 12.88
C THR A 134 -10.92 24.25 13.86
N THR A 135 -11.32 23.01 13.52
CA THR A 135 -12.33 22.26 14.30
C THR A 135 -11.88 20.85 14.64
N VAL A 136 -11.98 20.48 15.91
CA VAL A 136 -11.98 19.09 16.41
C VAL A 136 -13.40 18.71 16.84
N THR A 137 -13.88 17.51 16.49
CA THR A 137 -15.16 16.97 16.95
C THR A 137 -15.09 15.46 17.17
N ILE A 138 -15.21 15.01 18.42
CA ILE A 138 -14.92 13.63 18.85
C ILE A 138 -15.99 13.10 19.81
N ASP A 139 -16.83 12.19 19.33
CA ASP A 139 -17.87 11.51 20.12
C ASP A 139 -18.09 10.07 19.60
N SER A 140 -17.36 9.15 20.22
CA SER A 140 -17.64 7.71 20.38
C SER A 140 -16.82 7.22 21.58
N THR A 141 -16.70 5.92 21.89
CA THR A 141 -16.24 5.38 23.20
C THR A 141 -14.85 5.80 23.77
N VAL A 142 -14.19 6.79 23.17
CA VAL A 142 -13.19 7.77 23.66
C VAL A 142 -11.78 7.27 23.94
N ASP A 143 -10.77 7.74 23.20
CA ASP A 143 -10.36 9.11 22.77
C ASP A 143 -9.51 9.84 23.83
N ILE A 144 -8.22 9.65 23.67
CA ILE A 144 -7.09 9.86 24.60
C ILE A 144 -6.04 10.67 23.74
N GLY A 145 -4.79 10.97 24.07
CA GLY A 145 -3.94 10.74 25.23
C GLY A 145 -2.71 11.65 25.23
N GLY A 146 -2.27 12.11 24.05
CA GLY A 146 -1.71 13.45 23.87
C GLY A 146 -2.79 14.54 24.00
N SER A 147 -2.46 15.75 23.55
CA SER A 147 -3.32 16.92 23.67
C SER A 147 -4.28 17.08 22.47
N VAL A 148 -5.46 17.65 22.72
CA VAL A 148 -6.50 17.91 21.70
C VAL A 148 -6.57 19.41 21.39
N LEU A 149 -6.14 19.81 20.18
CA LEU A 149 -5.98 21.21 19.79
C LEU A 149 -6.88 21.58 18.59
N ALA A 150 -7.67 22.65 18.72
CA ALA A 150 -8.47 23.20 17.63
C ALA A 150 -8.37 24.73 17.50
N GLY A 151 -8.14 25.21 16.27
CA GLY A 151 -7.95 26.64 15.99
C GLY A 151 -9.13 27.54 16.34
N THR A 152 -10.35 27.00 16.42
CA THR A 152 -11.53 27.66 16.99
C THR A 152 -12.30 26.74 17.93
N THR A 153 -12.65 25.53 17.48
CA THR A 153 -13.75 24.77 18.09
C THR A 153 -13.34 23.35 18.47
N VAL A 154 -13.47 22.99 19.75
CA VAL A 154 -13.48 21.60 20.19
C VAL A 154 -14.91 21.20 20.60
N THR A 155 -15.37 20.04 20.16
CA THR A 155 -16.59 19.39 20.68
C THR A 155 -16.24 17.95 21.06
N VAL A 156 -16.50 17.54 22.30
CA VAL A 156 -16.12 16.22 22.82
C VAL A 156 -17.20 15.55 23.65
N GLY A 157 -17.32 14.22 23.53
CA GLY A 157 -17.65 13.38 24.69
C GLY A 157 -18.65 12.23 24.55
N ALA A 158 -18.15 11.05 24.16
CA ALA A 158 -18.71 9.78 24.65
C ALA A 158 -17.86 9.24 25.83
N ASN A 159 -18.14 8.03 26.33
CA ASN A 159 -17.65 7.41 27.58
C ASN A 159 -16.15 7.64 27.94
N SER A 160 -15.80 8.79 28.52
CA SER A 160 -14.44 9.35 28.38
C SER A 160 -13.38 8.97 29.40
N ILE A 161 -12.11 9.05 28.97
CA ILE A 161 -10.99 9.70 29.68
C ILE A 161 -10.11 10.45 28.67
N PHE A 162 -9.98 11.78 28.74
CA PHE A 162 -8.89 12.52 28.08
C PHE A 162 -7.71 12.68 29.04
N ARG A 163 -6.45 12.53 28.58
CA ARG A 163 -5.26 12.52 29.48
C ARG A 163 -4.57 13.88 29.62
N GLU A 164 -4.31 14.55 28.50
CA GLU A 164 -3.74 15.89 28.52
C GLU A 164 -4.81 16.97 28.30
N ASN A 165 -4.44 18.09 27.67
CA ASN A 165 -5.26 19.28 27.59
C ASN A 165 -6.26 19.21 26.43
N ILE A 166 -7.34 19.97 26.57
CA ILE A 166 -8.26 20.28 25.50
C ILE A 166 -8.20 21.78 25.26
N ASP A 167 -7.56 22.20 24.17
CA ASP A 167 -7.27 23.59 23.83
C ASP A 167 -8.11 24.07 22.64
N ALA A 168 -9.17 24.83 22.93
CA ALA A 168 -10.03 25.45 21.92
C ALA A 168 -9.71 26.94 21.73
N GLY A 169 -9.37 27.35 20.51
CA GLY A 169 -9.06 28.74 20.16
C GLY A 169 -10.21 29.74 20.39
N THR A 170 -11.46 29.29 20.46
CA THR A 170 -12.61 30.08 20.94
C THR A 170 -13.56 29.27 21.83
N THR A 171 -13.98 28.08 21.40
CA THR A 171 -15.20 27.41 21.90
C THR A 171 -14.97 25.94 22.20
N ALA A 172 -15.20 25.52 23.44
CA ALA A 172 -15.28 24.11 23.81
C ALA A 172 -16.73 23.71 24.16
N THR A 173 -17.21 22.60 23.62
CA THR A 173 -18.51 21.98 23.95
C THR A 173 -18.27 20.60 24.52
N ILE A 174 -18.73 20.35 25.75
CA ILE A 174 -18.41 19.15 26.52
C ILE A 174 -19.69 18.33 26.80
N GLY A 175 -19.66 17.04 26.50
CA GLY A 175 -20.73 16.09 26.81
C GLY A 175 -20.94 15.83 28.30
N ALA A 176 -22.09 15.25 28.65
CA ALA A 176 -22.39 14.91 30.04
C ALA A 176 -21.64 13.64 30.47
N GLY A 177 -20.83 13.73 31.52
CA GLY A 177 -20.04 12.61 32.06
C GLY A 177 -18.62 12.47 31.50
N VAL A 178 -18.17 13.43 30.69
CA VAL A 178 -16.79 13.51 30.20
C VAL A 178 -15.79 13.64 31.36
N GLN A 179 -14.66 12.94 31.25
CA GLN A 179 -13.54 12.98 32.17
C GLN A 179 -12.31 13.52 31.44
N ILE A 180 -11.60 14.45 32.08
CA ILE A 180 -10.39 15.09 31.57
C ILE A 180 -9.39 15.08 32.75
N GLU A 181 -8.22 14.48 32.56
CA GLU A 181 -7.12 14.46 33.54
C GLU A 181 -6.30 15.77 33.47
N GLY A 182 -6.17 16.35 32.28
CA GLY A 182 -5.51 17.64 32.02
C GLY A 182 -6.44 18.87 32.09
N VAL A 183 -6.04 19.97 31.44
CA VAL A 183 -6.74 21.27 31.50
C VAL A 183 -7.68 21.46 30.30
N LEU A 184 -8.89 21.96 30.57
CA LEU A 184 -9.81 22.46 29.55
C LEU A 184 -9.62 23.98 29.34
N THR A 185 -9.11 24.38 28.18
CA THR A 185 -8.91 25.77 27.79
C THR A 185 -9.93 26.21 26.73
N THR A 186 -10.50 27.40 26.90
CA THR A 186 -11.25 28.12 25.86
C THR A 186 -10.63 29.48 25.62
N ASN A 187 -10.74 30.00 24.39
CA ASN A 187 -10.02 31.19 23.95
C ASN A 187 -8.49 31.01 24.04
N SER A 188 -8.01 29.79 23.72
CA SER A 188 -6.57 29.47 23.75
C SER A 188 -5.80 30.31 22.73
N LEU A 189 -4.62 30.79 23.12
CA LEU A 189 -3.70 31.55 22.27
C LEU A 189 -2.55 30.69 21.74
N GLN A 190 -2.68 29.37 21.82
CA GLN A 190 -1.68 28.42 21.35
C GLN A 190 -1.55 28.48 19.82
N VAL A 191 -0.30 28.58 19.33
CA VAL A 191 -0.02 28.54 17.90
C VAL A 191 0.01 27.09 17.44
N LEU A 192 -0.88 26.74 16.51
CA LEU A 192 -0.93 25.42 15.89
C LEU A 192 0.22 25.21 14.88
N PRO A 193 0.66 23.95 14.65
CA PRO A 193 1.55 23.64 13.54
C PRO A 193 0.88 23.96 12.18
N PRO A 194 1.68 24.32 11.15
CA PRO A 194 1.15 24.62 9.81
C PRO A 194 0.52 23.38 9.17
N SER A 195 -0.49 23.58 8.34
CA SER A 195 -1.21 22.50 7.64
C SER A 195 -0.27 21.56 6.88
N PRO A 196 -0.53 20.23 6.87
CA PRO A 196 0.25 19.27 6.09
C PRO A 196 0.35 19.61 4.60
N VAL A 197 1.50 19.30 3.99
CA VAL A 197 1.76 19.50 2.57
C VAL A 197 2.35 18.22 1.98
N VAL A 198 1.53 17.48 1.23
CA VAL A 198 1.93 16.21 0.59
C VAL A 198 2.52 16.48 -0.79
N THR A 199 3.75 16.04 -1.03
CA THR A 199 4.46 16.21 -2.31
C THR A 199 3.89 15.28 -3.39
N ASN A 200 3.82 15.75 -4.63
CA ASN A 200 3.44 14.89 -5.76
C ASN A 200 4.68 14.18 -6.34
N GLN A 201 4.65 12.85 -6.39
CA GLN A 201 5.75 11.97 -6.81
C GLN A 201 5.81 11.71 -8.34
N GLU A 202 4.95 12.32 -9.16
CA GLU A 202 4.86 12.10 -10.62
C GLU A 202 6.22 12.23 -11.33
N SER A 203 7.00 13.26 -10.96
CA SER A 203 8.34 13.50 -11.50
C SER A 203 9.34 12.40 -11.10
N LEU A 204 9.28 11.94 -9.85
CA LEU A 204 10.15 10.87 -9.32
C LEU A 204 9.84 9.53 -10.00
N ILE A 205 8.56 9.17 -10.10
CA ILE A 205 8.11 7.96 -10.78
C ILE A 205 8.48 8.00 -12.26
N THR A 206 8.24 9.12 -12.95
CA THR A 206 8.60 9.27 -14.38
C THR A 206 10.11 9.12 -14.59
N SER A 207 10.94 9.73 -13.73
CA SER A 207 12.41 9.59 -13.76
C SER A 207 12.87 8.13 -13.58
N VAL A 208 12.22 7.39 -12.67
CA VAL A 208 12.47 5.95 -12.46
C VAL A 208 12.01 5.13 -13.68
N GLN A 209 10.84 5.41 -14.26
CA GLN A 209 10.35 4.76 -15.48
C GLN A 209 11.26 5.00 -16.69
N GLU A 210 11.81 6.22 -16.84
CA GLU A 210 12.81 6.54 -17.87
C GLU A 210 14.15 5.82 -17.62
N THR A 211 14.60 5.73 -16.37
CA THR A 211 15.81 5.00 -15.98
C THR A 211 15.69 3.50 -16.27
N LEU A 212 14.55 2.89 -15.91
CA LEU A 212 14.18 1.51 -16.23
C LEU A 212 14.16 1.24 -17.75
N LYS A 213 13.62 2.18 -18.53
CA LYS A 213 13.59 2.12 -19.98
C LYS A 213 15.00 2.24 -20.59
N ALA A 214 15.88 3.05 -19.98
CA ALA A 214 17.26 3.23 -20.41
C ALA A 214 18.14 1.98 -20.19
N LEU A 215 17.72 1.02 -19.37
CA LEU A 215 18.34 -0.31 -19.30
C LEU A 215 18.22 -1.10 -20.63
N GLY A 216 17.27 -0.73 -21.49
CA GLY A 216 17.11 -1.25 -22.84
C GLY A 216 15.86 -2.12 -23.04
N THR A 217 15.75 -2.71 -24.23
CA THR A 217 14.62 -3.57 -24.63
C THR A 217 14.76 -5.02 -24.18
N GLY A 218 16.00 -5.50 -23.97
CA GLY A 218 16.27 -6.90 -23.67
C GLY A 218 15.62 -7.86 -24.67
N THR A 219 14.89 -8.87 -24.18
CA THR A 219 14.11 -9.80 -25.00
C THR A 219 12.70 -9.25 -25.27
N GLU A 220 12.28 -9.19 -26.54
CA GLU A 220 10.90 -8.82 -26.89
C GLU A 220 9.91 -9.95 -26.56
N LEU A 221 8.88 -9.62 -25.79
CA LEU A 221 7.70 -10.44 -25.52
C LEU A 221 6.61 -10.05 -26.51
N VAL A 222 6.49 -10.83 -27.59
CA VAL A 222 5.59 -10.52 -28.72
C VAL A 222 4.13 -10.55 -28.25
N SER A 223 3.53 -9.35 -28.12
CA SER A 223 2.22 -9.13 -27.50
C SER A 223 1.06 -9.99 -28.02
N THR A 224 1.11 -10.48 -29.26
CA THR A 224 0.06 -11.32 -29.86
C THR A 224 0.19 -12.81 -29.58
N THR A 225 1.27 -13.26 -28.94
CA THR A 225 1.57 -14.69 -28.72
C THR A 225 2.12 -15.01 -27.33
N PHE A 226 2.85 -14.10 -26.70
CA PHE A 226 3.33 -14.32 -25.33
C PHE A 226 2.17 -14.31 -24.33
N GLY A 227 2.19 -15.22 -23.36
CA GLY A 227 1.17 -15.32 -22.32
C GLY A 227 -0.16 -15.94 -22.76
N THR A 228 -0.27 -16.43 -24.01
CA THR A 228 -1.39 -17.28 -24.43
C THR A 228 -1.28 -18.69 -23.88
N ASP A 229 -0.07 -19.11 -23.50
CA ASP A 229 0.24 -20.35 -22.80
C ASP A 229 1.02 -20.09 -21.50
N ASN A 230 1.44 -21.16 -20.81
CA ASN A 230 2.26 -21.02 -19.62
C ASN A 230 3.70 -20.70 -20.02
N GLU A 231 4.24 -19.63 -19.49
CA GLU A 231 5.52 -19.06 -19.86
C GLU A 231 6.58 -19.35 -18.80
N THR A 232 7.86 -19.33 -19.18
CA THR A 232 8.98 -19.40 -18.22
C THR A 232 10.09 -18.47 -18.67
N LEU A 233 10.44 -17.51 -17.80
CA LEU A 233 11.48 -16.52 -18.03
C LEU A 233 12.57 -16.61 -16.97
N GLU A 234 13.82 -16.56 -17.40
CA GLU A 234 14.99 -16.47 -16.52
C GLU A 234 15.22 -14.99 -16.13
N ALA A 235 16.15 -14.69 -15.23
CA ALA A 235 16.46 -13.30 -14.88
C ALA A 235 16.92 -12.50 -16.11
N GLY A 236 16.35 -11.31 -16.33
CA GLY A 236 16.62 -10.51 -17.52
C GLY A 236 15.75 -9.27 -17.68
N ILE A 237 16.07 -8.49 -18.71
CA ILE A 237 15.27 -7.36 -19.19
C ILE A 237 14.37 -7.88 -20.32
N TYR A 238 13.11 -7.46 -20.27
CA TYR A 238 12.06 -7.83 -21.21
C TYR A 238 11.32 -6.58 -21.67
N SER A 239 10.76 -6.61 -22.89
CA SER A 239 9.95 -5.51 -23.38
C SER A 239 8.76 -5.95 -24.21
N SER A 240 7.73 -5.09 -24.27
CA SER A 240 6.66 -5.19 -25.27
C SER A 240 6.44 -3.84 -25.93
N ILE A 241 6.50 -3.82 -27.27
CA ILE A 241 6.18 -2.66 -28.12
C ILE A 241 4.69 -2.25 -28.07
N ASN A 242 3.88 -2.96 -27.29
CA ASN A 242 2.46 -2.75 -27.14
C ASN A 242 2.04 -3.12 -25.70
N TYR A 243 1.17 -4.11 -25.53
CA TYR A 243 0.72 -4.59 -24.24
C TYR A 243 1.48 -5.85 -23.82
N LEU A 244 1.50 -6.13 -22.51
CA LEU A 244 1.86 -7.44 -21.99
C LEU A 244 0.62 -8.04 -21.33
N THR A 245 0.19 -9.22 -21.80
CA THR A 245 -1.01 -9.89 -21.29
C THR A 245 -0.71 -11.32 -20.89
N ILE A 246 -1.13 -11.74 -19.70
CA ILE A 246 -1.18 -13.15 -19.31
C ILE A 246 -2.65 -13.60 -19.38
N ALA A 247 -2.94 -14.63 -20.18
CA ALA A 247 -4.30 -15.08 -20.46
C ALA A 247 -4.93 -15.86 -19.28
N ILE A 248 -6.25 -16.06 -19.35
CA ILE A 248 -7.06 -16.62 -18.25
C ILE A 248 -6.51 -17.97 -17.75
N GLY A 249 -6.27 -18.08 -16.44
CA GLY A 249 -5.69 -19.26 -15.79
C GLY A 249 -4.24 -19.61 -16.19
N LYS A 250 -3.55 -18.79 -17.00
CA LYS A 250 -2.16 -19.04 -17.40
C LYS A 250 -1.18 -18.59 -16.32
N THR A 251 -0.02 -19.23 -16.31
CA THR A 251 1.04 -19.02 -15.32
C THR A 251 2.32 -18.54 -15.99
N LEU A 252 2.87 -17.43 -15.52
CA LEU A 252 4.22 -16.97 -15.83
C LEU A 252 5.16 -17.45 -14.71
N THR A 253 6.09 -18.34 -15.05
CA THR A 253 7.14 -18.80 -14.12
C THR A 253 8.37 -17.91 -14.26
N LEU A 254 8.88 -17.40 -13.15
CA LEU A 254 10.15 -16.67 -13.09
C LEU A 254 11.19 -17.56 -12.43
N ASP A 255 12.20 -17.97 -13.19
CA ASP A 255 13.17 -19.01 -12.83
C ASP A 255 14.54 -18.41 -12.49
N GLY A 256 14.85 -18.32 -11.19
CA GLY A 256 16.09 -17.73 -10.66
C GLY A 256 17.30 -18.65 -10.68
N LYS A 257 17.14 -19.93 -11.08
CA LYS A 257 18.22 -20.94 -11.15
C LYS A 257 18.97 -21.19 -9.83
N GLY A 258 18.37 -20.85 -8.70
CA GLY A 258 18.95 -20.97 -7.36
C GLY A 258 19.80 -19.76 -6.94
N MET A 259 19.60 -18.61 -7.59
CA MET A 259 20.42 -17.39 -7.42
C MET A 259 19.56 -16.11 -7.40
N ASP A 260 20.20 -14.99 -7.08
CA ASP A 260 19.59 -13.66 -7.08
C ASP A 260 19.17 -13.25 -8.51
N GLY A 261 17.87 -13.09 -8.71
CA GLY A 261 17.27 -12.75 -10.00
C GLY A 261 16.77 -11.30 -10.07
N SER A 262 16.77 -10.74 -11.28
CA SER A 262 16.11 -9.46 -11.55
C SER A 262 15.30 -9.58 -12.84
N TRP A 263 14.05 -9.13 -12.80
CA TRP A 263 13.12 -9.14 -13.92
C TRP A 263 12.56 -7.75 -14.15
N VAL A 264 12.90 -7.13 -15.28
CA VAL A 264 12.42 -5.79 -15.65
C VAL A 264 11.58 -5.90 -16.91
N PHE A 265 10.31 -5.50 -16.85
CA PHE A 265 9.36 -5.53 -17.97
C PHE A 265 9.04 -4.12 -18.45
N ASN A 266 9.65 -3.68 -19.56
CA ASN A 266 9.44 -2.38 -20.20
C ASN A 266 8.25 -2.45 -21.19
N ILE A 267 7.07 -1.97 -20.80
CA ILE A 267 5.79 -2.21 -21.49
C ILE A 267 5.21 -0.89 -22.04
N ALA A 268 5.09 -0.77 -23.36
CA ALA A 268 4.78 0.51 -24.02
C ALA A 268 3.33 1.02 -23.86
N ASN A 269 2.36 0.15 -23.59
CA ASN A 269 0.93 0.48 -23.62
C ASN A 269 0.18 0.19 -22.30
N TYR A 270 0.03 -1.09 -21.95
CA TYR A 270 -0.62 -1.55 -20.73
C TYR A 270 -0.15 -2.94 -20.30
N LEU A 271 -0.26 -3.22 -19.01
CA LEU A 271 -0.13 -4.56 -18.42
C LEU A 271 -1.52 -5.10 -18.12
N SER A 272 -1.82 -6.34 -18.52
CA SER A 272 -3.07 -7.00 -18.17
C SER A 272 -2.86 -8.45 -17.72
N PHE A 273 -3.29 -8.77 -16.50
CA PHE A 273 -3.41 -10.16 -16.06
C PHE A 273 -4.88 -10.53 -16.12
N ALA A 274 -5.25 -11.56 -16.88
CA ALA A 274 -6.63 -12.05 -16.92
C ALA A 274 -7.01 -12.75 -15.60
N ALA A 275 -8.28 -13.14 -15.47
CA ALA A 275 -8.75 -13.86 -14.28
C ALA A 275 -7.95 -15.14 -14.01
N ASP A 276 -7.72 -15.45 -12.73
CA ASP A 276 -6.98 -16.62 -12.22
C ASP A 276 -5.55 -16.79 -12.78
N SER A 277 -5.00 -15.76 -13.44
CA SER A 277 -3.64 -15.78 -14.01
C SER A 277 -2.61 -15.30 -12.98
N LYS A 278 -1.39 -15.87 -13.01
CA LYS A 278 -0.44 -15.71 -11.91
C LYS A 278 1.03 -15.70 -12.30
N VAL A 279 1.83 -15.00 -11.48
CA VAL A 279 3.29 -15.08 -11.48
C VAL A 279 3.77 -15.97 -10.33
N VAL A 280 4.48 -17.04 -10.67
CA VAL A 280 5.08 -17.98 -9.71
C VAL A 280 6.60 -17.91 -9.76
N LEU A 281 7.24 -18.05 -8.61
CA LEU A 281 8.69 -18.03 -8.46
C LEU A 281 9.23 -19.47 -8.42
N LYS A 282 10.28 -19.74 -9.18
CA LYS A 282 11.00 -21.02 -9.20
C LYS A 282 12.48 -20.77 -8.93
N ASP A 283 13.03 -21.43 -7.91
CA ASP A 283 14.45 -21.36 -7.55
C ASP A 283 14.97 -19.89 -7.42
N VAL A 284 14.18 -19.03 -6.77
CA VAL A 284 14.45 -17.58 -6.58
C VAL A 284 14.85 -17.30 -5.13
N THR A 285 15.80 -16.39 -4.90
CA THR A 285 16.23 -15.95 -3.56
C THR A 285 15.51 -14.67 -3.10
N ASP A 286 15.49 -14.42 -1.80
CA ASP A 286 14.85 -13.24 -1.17
C ASP A 286 15.47 -11.88 -1.59
N ASN A 287 16.69 -11.87 -2.14
CA ASN A 287 17.34 -10.66 -2.67
C ASN A 287 16.83 -10.25 -4.06
N SER A 288 15.95 -11.05 -4.67
CA SER A 288 15.55 -10.88 -6.07
C SER A 288 14.53 -9.75 -6.28
N SER A 289 14.40 -9.26 -7.52
CA SER A 289 13.55 -8.11 -7.86
C SER A 289 12.69 -8.34 -9.10
N ILE A 290 11.42 -7.90 -9.07
CA ILE A 290 10.51 -7.89 -10.22
C ILE A 290 9.90 -6.49 -10.35
N ILE A 291 10.02 -5.86 -11.52
CA ILE A 291 9.48 -4.54 -11.81
C ILE A 291 8.74 -4.52 -13.14
N TRP A 292 7.49 -4.06 -13.09
CA TRP A 292 6.63 -3.82 -14.25
C TRP A 292 6.63 -2.34 -14.58
N ASN A 293 7.39 -1.93 -15.59
CA ASN A 293 7.51 -0.55 -16.04
C ASN A 293 6.50 -0.28 -17.16
N VAL A 294 5.31 0.21 -16.82
CA VAL A 294 4.22 0.43 -17.77
C VAL A 294 4.21 1.88 -18.24
N LEU A 295 4.91 2.11 -19.35
CA LEU A 295 5.42 3.39 -19.82
C LEU A 295 4.38 4.33 -20.44
N GLY A 296 3.32 3.79 -21.05
CA GLY A 296 2.32 4.61 -21.75
C GLY A 296 2.95 5.60 -22.75
N ASP A 297 3.92 5.13 -23.53
CA ASP A 297 4.69 5.92 -24.51
C ASP A 297 4.34 5.56 -25.96
N LYS A 298 3.62 4.46 -26.18
CA LYS A 298 2.90 4.21 -27.43
C LYS A 298 1.88 5.32 -27.67
N LEU A 299 1.80 5.81 -28.91
CA LEU A 299 0.85 6.86 -29.30
C LEU A 299 -0.60 6.48 -28.95
N GLY A 300 -1.24 7.30 -28.12
CA GLY A 300 -2.62 7.09 -27.64
C GLY A 300 -2.75 6.12 -26.45
N ALA A 301 -1.65 5.62 -25.89
CA ALA A 301 -1.67 4.81 -24.67
C ALA A 301 -1.69 5.67 -23.40
N THR A 302 -2.23 5.11 -22.32
CA THR A 302 -2.24 5.74 -20.98
C THR A 302 -1.17 5.18 -20.05
N GLY A 303 -0.65 3.96 -20.30
CA GLY A 303 0.33 3.31 -19.42
C GLY A 303 -0.28 2.70 -18.16
N TYR A 304 -1.37 1.94 -18.31
CA TYR A 304 -2.17 1.43 -17.20
C TYR A 304 -1.91 -0.05 -16.88
N THR A 305 -2.22 -0.46 -15.64
CA THR A 305 -2.26 -1.87 -15.25
C THR A 305 -3.69 -2.30 -14.89
N GLN A 306 -4.12 -3.46 -15.38
CA GLN A 306 -5.39 -4.09 -15.03
C GLN A 306 -5.18 -5.56 -14.64
N LEU A 307 -5.40 -5.88 -13.35
CA LEU A 307 -5.39 -7.26 -12.86
C LEU A 307 -6.84 -7.79 -12.83
N GLY A 308 -7.05 -9.03 -13.27
CA GLY A 308 -8.35 -9.71 -13.25
C GLY A 308 -8.76 -10.15 -11.84
N ALA A 309 -9.94 -10.75 -11.73
CA ALA A 309 -10.34 -11.41 -10.49
C ALA A 309 -9.45 -12.65 -10.23
N GLY A 310 -9.02 -12.86 -8.99
CA GLY A 310 -8.11 -13.97 -8.63
C GLY A 310 -6.70 -13.89 -9.23
N ALA A 311 -6.30 -12.74 -9.80
CA ALA A 311 -4.99 -12.60 -10.45
C ALA A 311 -3.86 -12.34 -9.44
N GLU A 312 -2.75 -13.08 -9.55
CA GLU A 312 -1.60 -12.99 -8.63
C GLU A 312 -0.38 -12.34 -9.30
N ALA A 313 -0.08 -11.09 -8.96
CA ALA A 313 1.10 -10.35 -9.40
C ALA A 313 2.24 -10.37 -8.35
N ARG A 314 3.48 -10.19 -8.85
CA ARG A 314 4.71 -10.20 -8.04
C ARG A 314 5.55 -8.93 -8.26
N GLY A 315 6.16 -8.41 -7.20
CA GLY A 315 7.05 -7.25 -7.23
C GLY A 315 6.33 -5.90 -7.28
N TYR A 316 6.94 -4.94 -7.98
CA TYR A 316 6.52 -3.54 -8.02
C TYR A 316 5.93 -3.14 -9.38
N ILE A 317 4.78 -2.47 -9.37
CA ILE A 317 4.05 -2.02 -10.57
C ILE A 317 4.16 -0.50 -10.69
N LEU A 318 4.92 -0.02 -11.68
CA LEU A 318 5.07 1.40 -12.01
C LEU A 318 4.20 1.71 -13.22
N ALA A 319 2.98 2.20 -12.99
CA ALA A 319 2.04 2.60 -14.03
C ALA A 319 2.10 4.12 -14.24
N LYS A 320 2.34 4.57 -15.48
CA LYS A 320 2.23 5.99 -15.81
C LYS A 320 0.78 6.48 -15.65
N GLY A 321 -0.16 5.66 -16.10
CA GLY A 321 -1.61 5.90 -16.04
C GLY A 321 -2.17 5.57 -14.67
N PHE A 322 -3.06 4.58 -14.61
CA PHE A 322 -3.71 4.10 -13.38
C PHE A 322 -3.37 2.63 -13.10
N VAL A 323 -3.68 2.17 -11.89
CA VAL A 323 -3.72 0.74 -11.54
C VAL A 323 -5.15 0.37 -11.13
N GLN A 324 -5.68 -0.70 -11.72
CA GLN A 324 -7.00 -1.26 -11.44
C GLN A 324 -6.91 -2.77 -11.16
N THR A 325 -7.71 -3.29 -10.23
CA THR A 325 -7.84 -4.74 -10.01
C THR A 325 -9.28 -5.24 -9.96
N GLY A 326 -9.48 -6.50 -10.34
CA GLY A 326 -10.67 -7.28 -10.03
C GLY A 326 -10.65 -7.82 -8.59
N ALA A 327 -11.70 -8.53 -8.21
CA ALA A 327 -11.85 -9.06 -6.86
C ALA A 327 -10.88 -10.22 -6.56
N ASN A 328 -10.38 -10.32 -5.33
CA ASN A 328 -9.39 -11.31 -4.89
C ASN A 328 -8.05 -11.23 -5.64
N ALA A 329 -7.64 -10.04 -6.11
CA ALA A 329 -6.33 -9.85 -6.73
C ALA A 329 -5.22 -9.73 -5.67
N LEU A 330 -4.04 -10.27 -5.95
CA LEU A 330 -2.89 -10.27 -5.04
C LEU A 330 -1.70 -9.56 -5.67
N ILE A 331 -1.04 -8.66 -4.95
CA ILE A 331 0.26 -8.08 -5.31
C ILE A 331 1.23 -8.38 -4.16
N THR A 332 2.34 -9.06 -4.42
CA THR A 332 3.31 -9.46 -3.36
C THR A 332 4.76 -9.31 -3.82
N GLY A 333 5.66 -8.90 -2.93
CA GLY A 333 7.10 -8.89 -3.23
C GLY A 333 7.75 -10.28 -3.22
N ILE A 334 9.07 -10.29 -3.06
CA ILE A 334 9.90 -11.50 -2.93
C ILE A 334 10.52 -11.51 -1.52
N GLY A 335 10.71 -12.69 -0.93
CA GLY A 335 11.23 -12.79 0.43
C GLY A 335 10.30 -12.09 1.42
N ASN A 336 10.80 -11.09 2.15
CA ASN A 336 10.01 -10.28 3.08
C ASN A 336 9.46 -8.98 2.48
N ASP A 337 9.79 -8.65 1.23
CA ASP A 337 9.32 -7.44 0.54
C ASP A 337 7.80 -7.52 0.30
N CYS A 338 7.07 -6.42 0.51
CA CYS A 338 5.62 -6.39 0.29
C CYS A 338 5.24 -6.23 -1.19
N GLY A 339 6.15 -5.75 -2.04
CA GLY A 339 5.83 -5.18 -3.35
C GLY A 339 5.12 -3.84 -3.22
N GLY A 340 4.60 -3.33 -4.34
CA GLY A 340 3.88 -2.06 -4.36
C GLY A 340 3.28 -1.71 -5.72
N ALA A 341 2.41 -0.70 -5.73
CA ALA A 341 1.77 -0.18 -6.92
C ALA A 341 1.75 1.35 -6.92
N TYR A 342 2.22 1.95 -8.02
CA TYR A 342 2.37 3.40 -8.16
C TYR A 342 1.66 3.88 -9.43
N SER A 343 0.84 4.92 -9.30
CA SER A 343 0.19 5.62 -10.42
C SER A 343 0.79 7.03 -10.57
N ALA A 344 1.55 7.24 -11.64
CA ALA A 344 2.30 8.48 -11.83
C ALA A 344 1.39 9.69 -12.08
N THR A 345 0.29 9.53 -12.82
CA THR A 345 -0.56 10.66 -13.30
C THR A 345 -2.04 10.57 -12.91
N ASN A 346 -2.46 9.50 -12.22
CA ASN A 346 -3.89 9.19 -12.08
C ASN A 346 -4.20 8.44 -10.76
N PHE A 347 -5.32 7.73 -10.69
CA PHE A 347 -5.79 7.00 -9.52
C PHE A 347 -5.24 5.57 -9.37
N ILE A 348 -5.46 5.00 -8.18
CA ILE A 348 -5.44 3.55 -7.95
C ILE A 348 -6.82 3.10 -7.42
N GLU A 349 -7.33 1.99 -7.97
CA GLU A 349 -8.59 1.34 -7.60
C GLU A 349 -8.38 -0.17 -7.42
N PHE A 350 -8.85 -0.73 -6.31
CA PHE A 350 -8.79 -2.18 -6.03
C PHE A 350 -10.18 -2.82 -5.98
N GLY A 351 -10.31 -4.02 -6.54
CA GLY A 351 -11.50 -4.86 -6.41
C GLY A 351 -11.60 -5.50 -5.03
N ALA A 352 -12.82 -5.89 -4.64
CA ALA A 352 -13.12 -6.50 -3.34
C ALA A 352 -12.23 -7.73 -3.00
N ASP A 353 -11.82 -7.87 -1.74
CA ASP A 353 -10.95 -8.94 -1.24
C ASP A 353 -9.53 -8.98 -1.85
N SER A 354 -9.06 -7.87 -2.43
CA SER A 354 -7.67 -7.72 -2.91
C SER A 354 -6.68 -7.46 -1.77
N VAL A 355 -5.44 -7.93 -1.93
CA VAL A 355 -4.36 -7.84 -0.92
C VAL A 355 -3.05 -7.34 -1.54
N ILE A 356 -2.33 -6.49 -0.79
CA ILE A 356 -0.98 -6.01 -1.12
C ILE A 356 -0.02 -6.48 -0.01
N GLY A 357 1.09 -7.09 -0.40
CA GLY A 357 2.01 -7.75 0.52
C GLY A 357 1.43 -9.02 1.12
N ARG A 358 2.00 -9.42 2.27
CA ARG A 358 1.53 -10.54 3.09
C ARG A 358 1.64 -10.17 4.57
N GLU A 359 0.98 -10.89 5.45
CA GLU A 359 1.17 -10.74 6.89
C GLU A 359 2.67 -10.87 7.24
N GLY A 360 3.20 -9.87 7.96
CA GLY A 360 4.62 -9.81 8.34
C GLY A 360 5.62 -9.55 7.21
N CYS A 361 5.20 -9.06 6.04
CA CYS A 361 6.13 -8.42 5.10
C CYS A 361 6.62 -7.07 5.66
N THR A 362 7.82 -6.64 5.27
CA THR A 362 8.30 -5.27 5.54
C THR A 362 9.10 -4.76 4.35
N ASN A 363 8.88 -3.51 3.94
CA ASN A 363 9.65 -2.87 2.87
C ASN A 363 11.05 -2.36 3.32
N GLY A 364 11.52 -2.85 4.47
CA GLY A 364 12.78 -2.45 5.12
C GLY A 364 12.62 -2.03 6.59
N GLU A 365 11.38 -1.87 7.06
CA GLU A 365 11.06 -1.45 8.42
C GLU A 365 11.08 -2.63 9.42
N VAL A 366 11.30 -2.36 10.72
CA VAL A 366 11.52 -3.40 11.75
C VAL A 366 10.32 -3.46 12.70
N THR A 367 9.73 -4.66 12.82
CA THR A 367 8.47 -4.89 13.54
C THR A 367 8.53 -4.65 15.06
N ALA A 368 7.55 -3.91 15.58
CA ALA A 368 7.22 -3.83 17.02
C ALA A 368 5.83 -4.44 17.30
N THR A 369 5.62 -5.72 16.97
CA THR A 369 4.30 -6.35 17.04
C THR A 369 3.84 -6.63 18.48
N THR A 370 2.75 -5.98 18.89
CA THR A 370 1.89 -6.46 19.99
C THR A 370 0.50 -6.78 19.43
N ARG A 371 -0.15 -7.83 19.94
CA ARG A 371 -1.39 -8.35 19.35
C ARG A 371 -2.63 -7.66 19.93
N VAL A 372 -3.48 -7.14 19.06
CA VAL A 372 -4.86 -6.75 19.41
C VAL A 372 -5.65 -8.02 19.82
N PRO A 373 -6.31 -8.07 20.99
CA PRO A 373 -7.12 -9.20 21.40
C PRO A 373 -8.55 -9.15 20.81
N GLU A 374 -9.13 -10.31 20.48
CA GLU A 374 -10.54 -10.40 20.05
C GLU A 374 -11.53 -10.07 21.20
N PRO A 375 -12.68 -9.42 20.90
CA PRO A 375 -13.71 -9.11 21.90
C PRO A 375 -14.47 -10.38 22.34
N THR A 376 -14.27 -10.81 23.59
CA THR A 376 -14.78 -12.09 24.10
C THR A 376 -16.25 -12.06 24.54
N THR A 377 -17.18 -12.34 23.62
CA THR A 377 -18.65 -12.36 23.84
C THR A 377 -19.16 -13.48 24.78
N PHE A 378 -18.28 -14.20 25.50
CA PHE A 378 -18.60 -15.50 26.10
C PHE A 378 -19.04 -15.49 27.58
N TRP A 379 -19.01 -14.34 28.26
CA TRP A 379 -19.20 -14.28 29.73
C TRP A 379 -20.62 -13.95 30.23
N LEU A 380 -21.59 -13.64 29.36
CA LEU A 380 -22.94 -13.25 29.76
C LEU A 380 -24.01 -14.36 29.74
N LEU A 381 -23.66 -15.60 29.36
CA LEU A 381 -24.60 -16.73 29.27
C LEU A 381 -24.46 -17.79 30.37
N SER A 382 -23.42 -17.71 31.21
CA SER A 382 -23.11 -18.74 32.23
C SER A 382 -23.80 -18.55 33.58
N LEU A 383 -24.40 -17.38 33.85
CA LEU A 383 -25.09 -17.08 35.13
C LEU A 383 -26.58 -17.46 35.17
N GLY A 384 -27.14 -17.98 34.07
CA GLY A 384 -28.58 -18.24 33.95
C GLY A 384 -29.10 -19.56 34.53
N ILE A 385 -28.24 -20.55 34.82
CA ILE A 385 -28.67 -21.94 35.09
C ILE A 385 -27.97 -22.57 36.32
N ILE A 386 -27.93 -21.85 37.44
CA ILE A 386 -27.61 -22.42 38.77
C ILE A 386 -28.69 -21.98 39.77
N GLY A 387 -29.94 -22.40 39.55
CA GLY A 387 -31.11 -21.90 40.29
C GLY A 387 -32.16 -22.95 40.69
N LEU A 388 -31.93 -24.24 40.45
CA LEU A 388 -32.84 -25.35 40.77
C LEU A 388 -32.05 -26.65 41.03
N VAL A 389 -32.69 -27.63 41.69
CA VAL A 389 -32.19 -29.00 41.97
C VAL A 389 -31.09 -29.14 43.06
N THR A 390 -31.40 -28.77 44.32
CA THR A 390 -30.73 -29.34 45.52
C THR A 390 -31.68 -29.54 46.70
N LYS A 391 -32.74 -30.36 46.54
CA LYS A 391 -33.58 -30.78 47.68
C LYS A 391 -34.21 -32.18 47.57
N ALA A 392 -33.39 -33.19 47.29
CA ALA A 392 -33.84 -34.59 47.28
C ALA A 392 -32.81 -35.57 47.88
N ARG A 393 -33.03 -35.97 49.14
CA ARG A 393 -32.38 -37.10 49.86
C ARG A 393 -30.88 -36.86 50.19
N GLN A 394 -30.25 -37.56 51.14
CA GLN A 394 -30.72 -38.72 51.94
C GLN A 394 -30.18 -38.71 53.39
N LYS A 395 -30.92 -39.34 54.32
CA LYS A 395 -30.39 -39.72 55.65
C LYS A 395 -29.43 -40.92 55.51
N LYS A 396 -28.32 -40.94 56.27
CA LYS A 396 -27.95 -42.01 57.23
C LYS A 396 -26.51 -41.87 57.76
N ALA A 397 -26.39 -41.45 59.01
CA ALA A 397 -25.53 -42.05 60.04
C ALA A 397 -26.23 -41.74 61.37
#